data_AF-E9EAN4-F1
#
_entry.id   AF-E9EAN4-F1
#
_cell.length_a   1.000
_cell.length_b   1.000
_cell.length_c   1.000
_cell.angle_alpha   90.00
_cell.angle_beta   90.00
_cell.angle_gamma   90.00
#
_symmetry.space_group_name_H-M   'P 1'
#
loop_
_entity.id
_entity.type
_entity.pdbx_description
1 polymer ?
#
loop_
_entity_poly.entity_id
_entity_poly.type
_entity_poly.pdbx_seq_one_letter_code
_entity_poly.pdbx_strand_id
1 'polypeptide(L)'
;MSAPPPIPMLNAQHERLILELLPFKDAPRFKEWLNSDLVQGSWAEFWRDLVAKTRTSYPEPDKNKTAEAAKNAINGRSVKFLVYHPDKTNWTADDHHVRFIVTVIQDNMLKNLWSDSDWKKRAIEVCKAVFEVLCYLKASCYSIEAGGPPSYSQ
;
A
#
# COMPACT_ATOMS: atom_id res chain seq x y z
N MET A 1 2.28 -15.52 16.31
CA MET A 1 1.85 -14.65 15.20
C MET A 1 2.84 -13.52 15.12
N SER A 2 3.57 -13.39 14.01
CA SER A 2 4.63 -12.39 13.87
C SER A 2 4.01 -11.06 13.43
N ALA A 3 4.24 -9.99 14.19
CA ALA A 3 3.89 -8.63 13.80
C ALA A 3 4.65 -8.24 12.51
N PRO A 4 4.10 -7.36 11.66
CA PRO A 4 4.86 -6.82 10.54
C PRO A 4 6.12 -6.12 11.08
N PRO A 5 7.28 -6.27 10.42
CA PRO A 5 8.48 -5.58 10.88
C PRO A 5 8.34 -4.06 10.69
N PRO A 6 8.94 -3.25 11.58
CA PRO A 6 8.98 -1.80 11.41
C PRO A 6 9.70 -1.46 10.10
N ILE A 7 9.14 -0.52 9.33
CA ILE A 7 9.63 -0.12 8.01
C ILE A 7 11.02 0.52 8.15
N PRO A 8 12.12 -0.04 7.59
CA PRO A 8 13.37 0.69 7.46
C PRO A 8 13.20 1.79 6.44
N MET A 9 13.95 2.87 6.65
CA MET A 9 14.08 3.91 5.64
C MET A 9 14.78 3.33 4.40
N LEU A 10 14.02 2.95 3.37
CA LEU A 10 14.56 2.81 2.02
C LEU A 10 15.23 4.12 1.57
N ASN A 11 16.15 4.02 0.61
CA ASN A 11 16.88 5.12 -0.04
C ASN A 11 16.04 6.42 -0.11
N ALA A 12 16.60 7.52 0.41
CA ALA A 12 15.96 8.85 0.45
C ALA A 12 15.42 9.31 -0.92
N GLN A 13 15.96 8.80 -2.02
CA GLN A 13 15.44 9.04 -3.37
C GLN A 13 14.07 8.41 -3.61
N HIS A 14 13.84 7.16 -3.20
CA HIS A 14 12.52 6.52 -3.32
C HIS A 14 11.50 7.22 -2.41
N GLU A 15 11.89 7.54 -1.18
CA GLU A 15 11.03 8.29 -0.26
C GLU A 15 10.58 9.63 -0.88
N ARG A 16 11.51 10.38 -1.49
CA ARG A 16 11.21 11.63 -2.18
C ARG A 16 10.25 11.46 -3.37
N LEU A 17 10.46 10.44 -4.20
CA LEU A 17 9.59 10.18 -5.35
C LEU A 17 8.16 9.85 -4.92
N ILE A 18 7.98 9.05 -3.87
CA ILE A 18 6.64 8.73 -3.33
C ILE A 18 6.00 9.97 -2.70
N LEU A 19 6.78 10.77 -1.99
CA LEU A 19 6.31 12.02 -1.38
C LEU A 19 5.71 12.97 -2.43
N GLU A 20 6.33 13.08 -3.60
CA GLU A 20 5.86 13.92 -4.71
C GLU A 20 4.50 13.48 -5.29
N LEU A 21 4.06 12.25 -5.04
CA LEU A 21 2.76 11.73 -5.48
C LEU A 21 1.61 12.06 -4.53
N LEU A 22 1.93 12.48 -3.30
CA LEU A 22 0.99 12.62 -2.19
C LEU A 22 0.87 14.10 -1.76
N PRO A 23 -0.22 14.50 -1.08
CA PRO A 23 -0.44 15.90 -0.68
C PRO A 23 0.39 16.31 0.55
N PHE A 24 1.59 15.76 0.73
CA PHE A 24 2.49 16.07 1.84
C PHE A 24 3.51 17.13 1.41
N LYS A 25 3.78 18.09 2.31
CA LYS A 25 4.76 19.17 2.07
C LYS A 25 6.17 18.81 2.52
N ASP A 26 6.29 17.83 3.41
CA ASP A 26 7.55 17.45 4.05
C ASP A 26 7.56 15.96 4.39
N ALA A 27 8.77 15.40 4.43
CA ALA A 27 9.02 13.99 4.72
C ALA A 27 8.57 13.53 6.13
N PRO A 28 8.72 14.33 7.21
CA PRO A 28 8.21 13.96 8.53
C PRO A 28 6.71 13.63 8.55
N ARG A 29 5.86 14.46 7.94
CA ARG A 29 4.41 14.20 7.87
C ARG A 29 4.08 12.93 7.09
N PHE A 30 4.80 12.68 6.01
CA PHE A 30 4.65 11.45 5.25
C PHE A 30 5.01 10.22 6.09
N LYS A 31 6.08 10.28 6.87
CA LYS A 31 6.46 9.18 7.78
C LYS A 31 5.44 8.99 8.90
N GLU A 32 4.94 10.07 9.49
CA GLU A 32 3.89 10.00 10.49
C GLU A 32 2.65 9.31 9.91
N TRP A 33 2.24 9.71 8.70
CA TRP A 33 1.13 9.08 7.98
C TRP A 33 1.39 7.60 7.67
N LEU A 34 2.58 7.24 7.17
CA LEU A 34 2.95 5.86 6.91
C LEU A 34 2.90 4.99 8.17
N ASN A 35 3.27 5.55 9.34
CA ASN A 35 3.24 4.85 10.61
C ASN A 35 1.89 4.93 11.33
N SER A 36 0.91 5.64 10.76
CA SER A 36 -0.44 5.73 11.34
C SER A 36 -1.25 4.45 11.10
N ASP A 37 -2.30 4.26 11.91
CA ASP A 37 -3.22 3.13 11.78
C ASP A 37 -3.89 3.04 10.40
N LEU A 38 -4.03 4.17 9.71
CA LEU A 38 -4.65 4.25 8.37
C LEU A 38 -3.86 3.44 7.33
N VAL A 39 -2.53 3.39 7.48
CA VAL A 39 -1.64 2.66 6.58
C VAL A 39 -1.20 1.35 7.21
N GLN A 40 -0.81 1.37 8.49
CA GLN A 40 -0.31 0.18 9.19
C GLN A 40 -1.35 -0.92 9.34
N GLY A 41 -2.63 -0.58 9.57
CA GLY A 41 -3.70 -1.58 9.62
C GLY A 41 -3.87 -2.32 8.29
N SER A 42 -3.92 -1.56 7.19
CA SER A 42 -4.01 -2.10 5.82
C SER A 42 -2.76 -2.89 5.45
N TRP A 43 -1.57 -2.42 5.86
CA TRP A 43 -0.31 -3.10 5.64
C TRP A 43 -0.24 -4.43 6.40
N ALA A 44 -0.64 -4.45 7.67
CA ALA A 44 -0.66 -5.67 8.47
C ALA A 44 -1.64 -6.72 7.89
N GLU A 45 -2.81 -6.29 7.39
CA GLU A 45 -3.73 -7.17 6.66
C GLU A 45 -3.09 -7.74 5.40
N PHE A 46 -2.49 -6.89 4.56
CA PHE A 46 -1.83 -7.30 3.33
C PHE A 46 -0.67 -8.26 3.58
N TRP A 47 0.17 -7.96 4.58
CA TRP A 47 1.30 -8.79 4.98
C TRP A 47 0.83 -10.18 5.44
N ARG A 48 -0.13 -10.23 6.36
CA ARG A 48 -0.66 -11.49 6.91
C ARG A 48 -1.32 -12.34 5.82
N ASP A 49 -2.13 -11.71 4.97
CA ASP A 49 -3.02 -12.43 4.07
C ASP A 49 -2.32 -12.83 2.76
N LEU A 50 -1.35 -12.03 2.28
CA LEU A 50 -0.58 -12.32 1.08
C LEU A 50 0.90 -12.64 1.40
N VAL A 51 1.68 -11.66 1.84
CA VAL A 51 3.17 -11.75 1.85
C VAL A 51 3.70 -12.90 2.72
N ALA A 52 3.20 -13.03 3.95
CA ALA A 52 3.64 -14.04 4.90
C ALA A 52 3.31 -15.47 4.44
N LYS A 53 2.22 -15.64 3.68
CA LYS A 53 1.80 -16.93 3.15
C LYS A 53 2.54 -17.29 1.87
N THR A 54 2.87 -16.29 1.05
CA THR A 54 3.37 -16.57 -0.28
C THR A 54 4.87 -16.77 -0.33
N ARG A 55 5.73 -16.16 0.53
CA ARG A 55 7.22 -16.29 0.63
C ARG A 55 8.04 -16.39 -0.69
N THR A 56 7.38 -16.34 -1.83
CA THR A 56 7.84 -16.60 -3.19
C THR A 56 7.39 -15.39 -4.00
N SER A 57 8.25 -14.93 -4.89
CA SER A 57 8.02 -13.76 -5.74
C SER A 57 6.80 -13.98 -6.65
N TYR A 58 5.64 -13.49 -6.22
CA TYR A 58 4.52 -13.31 -7.14
C TYR A 58 4.86 -12.12 -8.05
N PRO A 59 4.59 -12.22 -9.36
CA PRO A 59 4.74 -11.06 -10.23
C PRO A 59 3.88 -9.92 -9.69
N GLU A 60 4.50 -8.74 -9.56
CA GLU A 60 3.78 -7.54 -9.14
C GLU A 60 2.61 -7.29 -10.10
N PRO A 61 1.38 -7.07 -9.60
CA PRO A 61 0.24 -6.77 -10.45
C PRO A 61 0.49 -5.50 -11.29
N ASP A 62 -0.16 -5.42 -12.45
CA ASP A 62 -0.08 -4.22 -13.28
C ASP A 62 -0.70 -3.02 -12.53
N LYS A 63 0.09 -1.97 -12.34
CA LYS A 63 -0.31 -0.76 -11.62
C LYS A 63 -1.57 -0.11 -12.20
N ASN A 64 -1.68 -0.02 -13.52
CA ASN A 64 -2.81 0.67 -14.16
C ASN A 64 -4.11 -0.11 -13.97
N LYS A 65 -4.08 -1.42 -14.19
CA LYS A 65 -5.23 -2.32 -13.97
C LYS A 65 -5.65 -2.33 -12.51
N THR A 66 -4.70 -2.43 -11.60
CA THR A 66 -4.97 -2.45 -10.15
C THR A 66 -5.57 -1.12 -9.67
N ALA A 67 -5.02 0.00 -10.12
CA ALA A 67 -5.54 1.33 -9.78
C ALA A 67 -6.96 1.55 -10.34
N GLU A 68 -7.23 1.10 -11.58
CA GLU A 68 -8.56 1.19 -12.18
C GLU A 68 -9.57 0.31 -11.44
N ALA A 69 -9.18 -0.92 -11.06
CA ALA A 69 -10.01 -1.81 -10.27
C ALA A 69 -10.34 -1.21 -8.89
N ALA A 70 -9.35 -0.61 -8.21
CA ALA A 70 -9.56 0.07 -6.93
C ALA A 70 -10.48 1.29 -7.05
N LYS A 71 -10.29 2.13 -8.08
CA LYS A 71 -11.17 3.27 -8.38
C LYS A 71 -12.61 2.79 -8.58
N ASN A 72 -12.81 1.75 -9.38
CA ASN A 72 -14.13 1.20 -9.66
C ASN A 72 -14.76 0.57 -8.41
N ALA A 73 -13.95 -0.08 -7.57
CA ALA A 73 -14.40 -0.62 -6.29
C ALA A 73 -14.89 0.47 -5.32
N ILE A 74 -14.17 1.59 -5.22
CA ILE A 74 -14.57 2.73 -4.40
C ILE A 74 -15.86 3.36 -4.95
N ASN A 75 -15.90 3.70 -6.23
CA ASN A 75 -17.06 4.36 -6.86
C ASN A 75 -18.31 3.46 -6.82
N GLY A 76 -18.13 2.17 -7.04
CA GLY A 76 -19.20 1.17 -7.01
C GLY A 76 -19.56 0.68 -5.61
N ARG A 77 -18.91 1.19 -4.55
CA ARG A 77 -19.09 0.74 -3.17
C ARG A 77 -18.99 -0.79 -3.02
N SER A 78 -17.97 -1.38 -3.63
CA SER A 78 -17.81 -2.83 -3.71
C SER A 78 -17.71 -3.47 -2.32
N VAL A 79 -18.73 -4.26 -1.98
CA VAL A 79 -18.80 -5.02 -0.72
C VAL A 79 -17.62 -5.99 -0.59
N LYS A 80 -17.09 -6.52 -1.71
CA LYS A 80 -15.90 -7.39 -1.72
C LYS A 80 -14.71 -6.71 -1.05
N PHE A 81 -14.50 -5.42 -1.30
CA PHE A 81 -13.29 -4.70 -0.86
C PHE A 81 -13.54 -3.66 0.23
N LEU A 82 -14.79 -3.35 0.60
CA LEU A 82 -15.09 -2.37 1.64
C LEU A 82 -15.52 -2.99 2.96
N VAL A 83 -16.12 -4.17 2.94
CA VAL A 83 -16.55 -4.85 4.18
C VAL A 83 -15.42 -5.72 4.71
N TYR A 84 -15.36 -5.88 6.03
CA TYR A 84 -14.45 -6.82 6.66
C TYR A 84 -14.81 -8.26 6.23
N HIS A 85 -13.89 -8.90 5.51
CA HIS A 85 -13.98 -10.31 5.13
C HIS A 85 -12.88 -11.08 5.87
N PRO A 86 -13.22 -11.82 6.95
CA PRO A 86 -12.25 -12.63 7.67
C PRO A 86 -11.74 -13.79 6.80
N ASP A 87 -12.63 -14.38 6.00
CA ASP A 87 -12.33 -15.52 5.15
C ASP A 87 -12.06 -15.06 3.71
N LYS A 88 -10.79 -14.75 3.42
CA LYS A 88 -10.30 -14.33 2.09
C LYS A 88 -9.79 -15.52 1.26
N THR A 89 -10.39 -16.69 1.40
CA THR A 89 -9.90 -17.95 0.80
C THR A 89 -9.91 -17.96 -0.73
N ASN A 90 -10.78 -17.15 -1.35
CA ASN A 90 -10.89 -17.04 -2.82
C ASN A 90 -10.23 -15.77 -3.39
N TRP A 91 -9.40 -15.08 -2.61
CA TRP A 91 -8.76 -13.84 -3.05
C TRP A 91 -7.46 -14.12 -3.79
N THR A 92 -7.26 -13.41 -4.89
CA THR A 92 -6.01 -13.42 -5.64
C THR A 92 -5.01 -12.41 -5.08
N ALA A 93 -3.76 -12.43 -5.56
CA ALA A 93 -2.80 -11.38 -5.25
C ALA A 93 -3.35 -10.00 -5.64
N ASP A 94 -3.93 -9.87 -6.83
CA ASP A 94 -4.56 -8.64 -7.32
C ASP A 94 -5.66 -8.15 -6.35
N ASP A 95 -6.49 -9.04 -5.83
CA ASP A 95 -7.54 -8.70 -4.87
C ASP A 95 -6.97 -8.08 -3.59
N HIS A 96 -5.86 -8.61 -3.08
CA HIS A 96 -5.19 -8.05 -1.91
C HIS A 96 -4.59 -6.66 -2.19
N HIS A 97 -4.03 -6.42 -3.38
CA HIS A 97 -3.52 -5.10 -3.76
C HIS A 97 -4.66 -4.09 -3.91
N VAL A 98 -5.76 -4.48 -4.55
CA VAL A 98 -6.97 -3.66 -4.66
C VAL A 98 -7.51 -3.32 -3.26
N ARG A 99 -7.64 -4.30 -2.36
CA ARG A 99 -8.10 -4.09 -1.00
C ARG A 99 -7.26 -3.08 -0.25
N PHE A 100 -5.92 -3.21 -0.29
CA PHE A 100 -5.02 -2.27 0.35
C PHE A 100 -5.27 -0.84 -0.14
N ILE A 101 -5.36 -0.63 -1.45
CA ILE A 101 -5.59 0.69 -2.02
C ILE A 101 -6.95 1.25 -1.60
N VAL A 102 -7.99 0.42 -1.68
CA VAL A 102 -9.37 0.81 -1.36
C VAL A 102 -9.48 1.27 0.10
N THR A 103 -8.95 0.49 1.06
CA THR A 103 -9.06 0.83 2.48
C THR A 103 -8.25 2.06 2.84
N VAL A 104 -7.00 2.14 2.37
CA VAL A 104 -6.15 3.31 2.63
C VAL A 104 -6.81 4.58 2.11
N ILE A 105 -7.37 4.58 0.90
CA ILE A 105 -8.03 5.77 0.35
C ILE A 105 -9.27 6.15 1.14
N GLN A 106 -10.16 5.18 1.41
CA GLN A 106 -11.42 5.45 2.13
C GLN A 106 -11.17 6.04 3.52
N ASP A 107 -10.28 5.42 4.30
CA ASP A 107 -9.97 5.88 5.65
C ASP A 107 -9.32 7.27 5.64
N ASN A 108 -8.49 7.54 4.62
CA ASN A 108 -7.84 8.85 4.46
C ASN A 108 -8.79 9.94 3.95
N MET A 109 -9.80 9.60 3.14
CA MET A 109 -10.88 10.53 2.79
C MET A 109 -11.68 10.92 4.03
N LEU A 110 -11.97 9.97 4.93
CA LEU A 110 -12.63 10.25 6.22
C LEU A 110 -11.79 11.14 7.15
N LYS A 111 -10.47 11.14 6.98
CA LYS A 111 -9.52 11.99 7.72
C LYS A 111 -9.12 13.26 6.95
N ASN A 112 -9.77 13.56 5.83
CA ASN A 112 -9.54 14.75 5.01
C ASN A 112 -8.12 14.87 4.42
N LEU A 113 -7.41 13.77 4.20
CA LEU A 113 -6.17 13.81 3.43
C LEU A 113 -6.45 14.16 1.97
N TRP A 114 -7.52 13.59 1.42
CA TRP A 114 -8.09 13.94 0.11
C TRP A 114 -9.54 14.38 0.30
N SER A 115 -9.90 15.50 -0.33
CA SER A 115 -11.29 15.95 -0.38
C SER A 115 -12.08 15.19 -1.44
N ASP A 116 -13.41 15.26 -1.38
CA ASP A 116 -14.29 14.76 -2.45
C ASP A 116 -13.98 15.40 -3.82
N SER A 117 -13.53 16.66 -3.83
CA SER A 117 -13.11 17.34 -5.06
C SER A 117 -11.82 16.73 -5.61
N ASP A 118 -10.85 16.42 -4.75
CA ASP A 118 -9.61 15.75 -5.17
C ASP A 118 -9.92 14.38 -5.77
N TRP A 119 -10.79 13.61 -5.10
CA TRP A 119 -11.25 12.32 -5.60
C TRP A 119 -11.89 12.45 -6.99
N LYS A 120 -12.88 13.34 -7.15
CA LYS A 120 -13.58 13.52 -8.43
C LYS A 120 -12.67 13.88 -9.59
N LYS A 121 -11.58 14.61 -9.34
CA LYS A 121 -10.66 15.08 -10.38
C LYS A 121 -9.48 14.14 -10.65
N ARG A 122 -9.03 13.42 -9.61
CA ARG A 122 -7.72 12.73 -9.60
C ARG A 122 -7.78 11.31 -9.05
N ALA A 123 -8.95 10.67 -9.04
CA ALA A 123 -9.14 9.36 -8.41
C ALA A 123 -8.09 8.32 -8.88
N ILE A 124 -7.80 8.28 -10.19
CA ILE A 124 -6.87 7.29 -10.72
C ILE A 124 -5.42 7.58 -10.31
N GLU A 125 -5.02 8.86 -10.26
CA GLU A 125 -3.71 9.29 -9.77
C GLU A 125 -3.55 8.96 -8.29
N VAL A 126 -4.59 9.18 -7.48
CA VAL A 126 -4.60 8.81 -6.06
C VAL A 126 -4.44 7.30 -5.90
N CYS A 127 -5.19 6.48 -6.65
CA CYS A 127 -5.03 5.03 -6.63
C CYS A 127 -3.61 4.58 -7.02
N LYS A 128 -3.02 5.21 -8.04
CA LYS A 128 -1.62 4.92 -8.44
C LYS A 128 -0.63 5.33 -7.36
N ALA A 129 -0.81 6.48 -6.72
CA ALA A 129 0.06 6.93 -5.64
C ALA A 129 0.05 5.95 -4.46
N VAL A 130 -1.13 5.46 -4.07
CA VAL A 130 -1.26 4.47 -3.00
C VAL A 130 -0.71 3.09 -3.39
N PHE A 131 -0.79 2.70 -4.66
CA PHE A 131 -0.09 1.51 -5.17
C PHE A 131 1.42 1.63 -4.97
N GLU A 132 2.01 2.78 -5.31
CA GLU A 132 3.46 3.00 -5.13
C GLU A 132 3.85 3.02 -3.64
N VAL A 133 2.97 3.50 -2.76
CA VAL A 133 3.16 3.36 -1.29
C VAL A 133 3.23 1.88 -0.90
N LEU A 134 2.36 1.02 -1.43
CA LEU A 134 2.43 -0.43 -1.16
C LEU A 134 3.76 -1.03 -1.65
N CYS A 135 4.21 -0.68 -2.85
CA CYS A 135 5.50 -1.12 -3.37
C CYS A 135 6.66 -0.67 -2.48
N TYR A 136 6.62 0.58 -2.00
CA TYR A 136 7.59 1.11 -1.05
C TYR A 136 7.61 0.28 0.24
N LEU A 137 6.44 -0.01 0.85
CA LEU A 137 6.33 -0.82 2.06
C LEU A 137 6.91 -2.23 1.87
N LYS A 138 6.59 -2.89 0.76
CA LYS A 138 7.11 -4.21 0.41
C LYS A 138 8.63 -4.20 0.29
N ALA A 139 9.19 -3.26 -0.48
CA ALA A 139 10.63 -3.15 -0.67
C ALA A 139 11.38 -2.84 0.64
N SER A 140 10.79 -2.00 1.51
CA SER A 140 11.34 -1.70 2.84
C SER A 140 11.42 -2.96 3.69
N CYS A 141 10.39 -3.82 3.64
CA CYS A 141 10.38 -5.06 4.39
C CYS A 141 11.42 -6.07 3.88
N TYR A 142 11.50 -6.30 2.57
CA TYR A 142 12.48 -7.22 1.99
C TYR A 142 13.93 -6.80 2.26
N SER A 143 14.18 -5.49 2.37
CA SER A 143 15.51 -4.97 2.73
C SER A 143 15.94 -5.38 4.15
N ILE A 144 15.00 -5.60 5.08
CA ILE A 144 15.30 -6.17 6.41
C ILE A 144 15.66 -7.64 6.28
N GLU A 145 14.80 -8.40 5.60
CA GLU A 145 14.93 -9.86 5.52
C GLU A 145 16.21 -10.28 4.80
N ALA A 146 16.72 -9.45 3.88
CA ALA A 146 17.95 -9.70 3.13
C ALA A 146 19.26 -9.52 3.93
N GLY A 147 19.22 -9.01 5.17
CA GLY A 147 20.37 -9.08 6.09
C GLY A 147 21.68 -8.47 5.56
N GLY A 148 21.69 -7.20 5.19
CA GLY A 148 22.90 -6.45 4.82
C GLY A 148 23.25 -6.48 3.32
N PRO A 149 24.20 -5.63 2.87
CA PRO A 149 24.56 -5.55 1.46
C PRO A 149 25.08 -6.91 0.94
N PRO A 150 24.93 -7.21 -0.36
CA PRO A 150 25.47 -8.43 -0.94
C PRO A 150 26.96 -8.53 -0.61
N SER A 151 27.35 -9.58 0.11
CA SER A 151 28.77 -9.89 0.29
C SER A 151 29.28 -10.47 -1.02
N TYR A 152 29.96 -9.65 -1.82
CA TYR A 152 30.75 -10.15 -2.93
C TYR A 152 31.99 -10.80 -2.32
N SER A 153 31.89 -12.09 -1.99
CA SER A 153 33.06 -12.90 -1.69
C SER A 153 33.83 -13.06 -3.00
N GLN A 154 35.06 -12.52 -3.06
CA GLN A 154 36.03 -12.82 -4.11
C GLN A 154 36.59 -14.23 -3.93
#